data_AF-A0A416HUV1-F1
#
_entry.id   AF-A0A416HUV1-F1
#
_cell.length_a   1.000
_cell.length_b   1.000
_cell.length_c   1.000
_cell.angle_alpha   90.00
_cell.angle_beta   90.00
_cell.angle_gamma   90.00
#
_symmetry.space_group_name_H-M   'P 1'
#
loop_
_entity.id
_entity.type
_entity.pdbx_description
1 polymer ?
#
loop_
_entity_poly.entity_id
_entity_poly.type
_entity_poly.pdbx_seq_one_letter_code
_entity_poly.pdbx_strand_id
1 'polypeptide(L)' 'MCQIAISIPDEVLFDTKMSREEANQFARRAVALGYYTQSGVSIGYCAQIAGMTEEEFLEELKIK' A
#
# COMPACT_ATOMS: atom_id res chain seq x y z
N MET A 1 -7.90 5.75 15.20
CA MET A 1 -7.02 5.44 14.05
C MET A 1 -5.70 6.16 14.25
N CYS A 2 -4.57 5.52 13.95
CA CYS A 2 -3.26 6.17 13.97
C CYS A 2 -2.96 6.72 12.56
N GLN A 3 -2.28 7.86 12.48
CA GLN A 3 -1.86 8.46 11.21
C GLN A 3 -0.33 8.48 11.13
N ILE A 4 0.21 7.95 10.04
CA ILE A 4 1.64 7.94 9.72
C ILE A 4 1.83 8.82 8.49
N ALA A 5 2.82 9.72 8.52
CA ALA A 5 3.21 10.55 7.40
C ALA A 5 4.64 10.22 6.99
N ILE A 6 4.87 10.10 5.68
CA ILE A 6 6.19 9.90 5.09
C ILE A 6 6.42 10.97 4.03
N SER A 7 7.66 11.44 3.91
CA SER A 7 8.09 12.32 2.83
C SER A 7 8.89 11.49 1.84
N ILE A 8 8.39 11.37 0.61
CA ILE A 8 9.10 10.72 -0.49
C ILE A 8 9.80 11.83 -1.30
N PRO A 9 11.11 11.75 -1.55
CA PRO A 9 11.80 12.73 -2.40
C PRO A 9 11.19 12.78 -3.80
N ASP A 10 11.08 13.98 -4.38
CA ASP A 10 10.51 14.16 -5.71
C ASP A 10 11.32 13.40 -6.78
N GLU A 11 12.65 13.27 -6.59
CA GLU A 11 13.55 12.49 -7.45
C GLU A 11 13.09 11.03 -7.58
N VAL A 12 12.58 10.45 -6.50
CA VAL A 12 12.06 9.07 -6.54
C VAL A 12 10.83 9.02 -7.44
N LEU A 13 9.91 9.99 -7.34
CA LEU A 13 8.73 10.05 -8.21
C LEU A 13 9.13 10.24 -9.68
N PHE A 14 10.15 11.05 -9.95
CA PHE A 14 10.69 11.24 -11.29
C PHE A 14 11.29 9.94 -11.85
N ASP A 15 12.14 9.26 -11.09
CA ASP A 15 12.81 8.02 -11.50
C ASP A 15 11.80 6.89 -11.74
N THR A 16 10.81 6.75 -10.85
CA THR A 16 9.77 5.72 -10.97
C THR A 16 8.65 6.12 -11.93
N LYS A 17 8.66 7.36 -12.44
CA LYS A 17 7.59 7.93 -13.28
C LYS A 17 6.21 7.84 -12.63
N MET A 18 6.14 8.01 -11.31
CA MET A 18 4.88 7.97 -10.56
C MET A 18 4.39 9.39 -10.30
N SER A 19 3.08 9.59 -10.47
CA SER A 19 2.35 10.70 -9.85
C SER A 19 2.36 10.58 -8.33
N ARG A 20 1.97 11.66 -7.64
CA ARG A 20 1.87 11.67 -6.18
C ARG A 20 0.81 10.69 -5.69
N GLU A 21 -0.28 10.56 -6.44
CA GLU A 21 -1.39 9.65 -6.17
C GLU A 21 -0.95 8.19 -6.33
N GLU A 22 -0.20 7.87 -7.39
CA GLU A 22 0.38 6.53 -7.58
C GLU A 22 1.39 6.19 -6.48
N ALA A 23 2.25 7.14 -6.10
CA ALA A 23 3.21 6.94 -5.02
C ALA A 23 2.51 6.73 -3.66
N ASN A 24 1.43 7.47 -3.39
CA ASN A 24 0.61 7.27 -2.20
C ASN A 24 -0.03 5.88 -2.19
N GLN A 25 -0.64 5.48 -3.31
CA GLN A 25 -1.28 4.18 -3.43
C GLN A 25 -0.26 3.04 -3.31
N PHE A 26 0.92 3.18 -3.92
CA PHE A 26 2.03 2.25 -3.77
C PHE A 26 2.45 2.10 -2.31
N ALA A 27 2.67 3.20 -1.60
CA ALA A 27 3.07 3.17 -0.19
C ALA A 27 2.01 2.48 0.69
N ARG A 28 0.73 2.77 0.47
CA ARG A 28 -0.39 2.13 1.19
C ARG A 28 -0.41 0.63 0.97
N ARG A 29 -0.28 0.18 -0.28
CA ARG A 29 -0.22 -1.25 -0.65
C ARG A 29 1.01 -1.93 -0.04
N ALA A 30 2.17 -1.31 -0.12
CA ALA A 30 3.40 -1.83 0.47
C ALA A 30 3.28 -2.04 1.99
N VAL A 31 2.69 -1.06 2.70
CA VAL A 31 2.43 -1.16 4.14
C VAL A 31 1.41 -2.26 4.46
N ALA A 32 0.30 -2.34 3.72
CA ALA A 32 -0.71 -3.39 3.90
C ALA A 32 -0.12 -4.80 3.69
N LEU A 33 0.70 -4.98 2.65
CA LEU A 33 1.38 -6.24 2.39
C LEU A 33 2.42 -6.58 3.46
N GLY A 34 3.14 -5.58 3.98
CA GLY A 34 4.04 -5.76 5.12
C GLY A 34 3.29 -6.30 6.34
N TYR A 35 2.16 -5.70 6.70
CA TYR A 35 1.34 -6.16 7.81
C TYR A 35 0.75 -7.56 7.60
N TYR A 36 0.29 -7.86 6.39
CA TYR A 36 -0.23 -9.20 6.06
C TYR A 36 0.87 -10.27 6.17
N THR A 37 2.02 -10.05 5.53
CA THR A 37 3.08 -11.06 5.40
C THR A 37 3.97 -11.20 6.64
N GLN A 38 4.19 -10.11 7.39
CA GLN A 38 5.13 -10.10 8.52
C GLN A 38 4.43 -10.18 9.88
N SER A 39 3.17 -9.78 9.97
CA SER A 39 2.44 -9.69 11.26
C SER A 39 1.13 -10.50 11.28
N GLY A 40 0.72 -11.10 10.15
CA GLY A 40 -0.50 -11.90 10.07
C GLY A 40 -1.78 -11.08 10.28
N VAL A 41 -1.76 -9.78 9.96
CA VAL A 41 -2.94 -8.91 10.06
C VAL A 41 -4.01 -9.37 9.08
N SER A 42 -5.29 -9.26 9.47
CA SER A 42 -6.41 -9.73 8.66
C SER A 42 -6.53 -8.99 7.32
N ILE A 43 -7.09 -9.68 6.32
CA ILE A 43 -7.32 -9.14 4.97
C ILE A 43 -8.15 -7.85 5.03
N GLY A 44 -9.23 -7.82 5.80
CA GLY A 44 -10.08 -6.63 5.93
C GLY A 44 -9.32 -5.38 6.39
N TYR A 45 -8.45 -5.50 7.39
CA TYR A 45 -7.65 -4.36 7.84
C TYR A 45 -6.56 -3.98 6.83
N CYS A 46 -5.95 -4.95 6.16
CA CYS A 46 -4.97 -4.69 5.10
C CYS A 46 -5.60 -4.00 3.88
N ALA A 47 -6.79 -4.43 3.46
CA ALA A 47 -7.57 -3.80 2.39
C ALA A 47 -7.94 -2.35 2.74
N GLN A 48 -8.35 -2.10 3.99
CA GLN A 48 -8.62 -0.75 4.48
C GLN A 48 -7.36 0.15 4.43
N ILE A 49 -6.20 -0.37 4.84
CA ILE A 49 -4.92 0.37 4.74
C ILE A 49 -4.61 0.67 3.27
N ALA A 50 -4.70 -0.33 2.41
CA ALA A 50 -4.44 -0.22 0.97
C ALA A 50 -5.44 0.70 0.24
N GLY A 51 -6.64 0.91 0.80
CA GLY A 51 -7.68 1.75 0.22
C GLY A 51 -8.43 1.09 -0.92
N MET A 52 -8.68 -0.20 -0.79
CA MET A 52 -9.35 -1.04 -1.78
C MET A 52 -10.28 -2.03 -1.06
N THR A 53 -11.06 -2.81 -1.81
CA THR A 53 -11.90 -3.87 -1.23
C THR A 53 -11.07 -5.10 -0.82
N GLU A 54 -11.66 -5.99 -0.02
CA GLU A 54 -11.01 -7.25 0.33
C GLU A 54 -10.76 -8.12 -0.91
N GLU A 55 -11.68 -8.11 -1.86
CA GLU A 55 -11.55 -8.84 -3.13
C GLU A 55 -10.41 -8.28 -3.97
N GLU A 56 -10.32 -6.96 -4.13
CA GLU A 56 -9.22 -6.31 -4.85
C GLU A 56 -7.86 -6.62 -4.22
N PHE A 57 -7.79 -6.63 -2.88
CA PHE A 57 -6.57 -6.97 -2.16
C PHE A 57 -6.19 -8.45 -2.33
N LEU A 58 -7.16 -9.35 -2.32
CA LEU A 58 -6.95 -10.76 -2.59
C LEU A 58 -6.45 -11.02 -4.02
N GLU A 59 -6.96 -10.30 -5.02
CA GLU A 59 -6.44 -10.38 -6.38
C GLU A 59 -4.99 -9.87 -6.46
N GLU A 60 -4.64 -8.78 -5.75
CA GLU A 60 -3.26 -8.27 -5.70
C GLU A 60 -2.29 -9.30 -5.09
N LEU A 61 -2.71 -10.06 -4.08
CA LEU A 61 -1.93 -11.13 -3.48
C LEU A 61 -1.66 -12.31 -4.44
N LYS A 62 -2.53 -12.56 -5.41
CA LYS A 62 -2.36 -13.63 -6.40
C LYS A 62 -1.36 -13.28 -7.51
N ILE A 63 -1.09 -11.98 -7.70
CA ILE A 63 -0.21 -11.46 -8.76
C ILE A 63 1.25 -11.39 -8.28
N LYS A 64 1.49 -11.53 -6.96
CA LYS A 64 2.83 -11.62 -6.36
C LYS A 64 3.27 -13.06 -6.14
#